data_AF-A0A1C6FCZ8-F1
#
_entry.id   AF-A0A1C6FCZ8-F1
#
_cell.length_a   1.000
_cell.length_b   1.000
_cell.length_c   1.000
_cell.angle_alpha   90.00
_cell.angle_beta   90.00
_cell.angle_gamma   90.00
#
_symmetry.space_group_name_H-M   'P 1'
#
loop_
_entity.id
_entity.type
_entity.pdbx_description
1 polymer ?
#
loop_
_entity_poly.entity_id
_entity_poly.type
_entity_poly.pdbx_seq_one_letter_code
_entity_poly.pdbx_strand_id
1 'polypeptide(L)'
;MNVAIITWGDESRILYDLLHRNGYNIVCIIEDNNCKWDLRYKEAPIVSSGKGAVMFEAGSIEKFIVPSLDEQLNYRAEKMISAYGIDLDNLLYAPIETLKGELSDDEKIAKICLYTERTELETMEIHAAEHCNLNCKNCSMFCGLVETCDFPCYQEFEEGIKQLKNFFPHIKKFRIIGGEPLLNPELDKYIRLIRNVYPYTDIRLISNGILVTKMSDQLIQTIIDNDVTFIVTQYISLKHSIDEINRFLSKTGIRYIVTEAVLEFQKIYNALGDSDIDENFYRCHWKGSCATMYGTKIATCYVPFVIHYLSDKFNLAIEETGKIDLMEEGLTAQEIIKRMHTPFDMCRYCAPKGNWTEWERLPDKNNTTIQDWSI
;
A
#
# COMPACT_ATOMS: atom_id res chain seq x y z
N MET A 1 -16.57 -6.19 -29.74
CA MET A 1 -16.97 -5.36 -28.58
C MET A 1 -16.37 -3.98 -28.76
N ASN A 2 -17.20 -2.95 -28.71
CA ASN A 2 -16.77 -1.55 -28.77
C ASN A 2 -16.45 -1.05 -27.35
N VAL A 3 -15.21 -0.64 -27.12
CA VAL A 3 -14.74 -0.29 -25.76
C VAL A 3 -14.10 1.09 -25.69
N ALA A 4 -14.15 1.69 -24.50
CA ALA A 4 -13.34 2.84 -24.16
C ALA A 4 -12.36 2.48 -23.04
N ILE A 5 -11.10 2.90 -23.16
CA ILE A 5 -10.10 2.71 -22.10
C ILE A 5 -10.07 3.97 -21.23
N ILE A 6 -10.16 3.81 -19.91
CA ILE A 6 -10.11 4.93 -18.97
C ILE A 6 -8.67 5.17 -18.52
N THR A 7 -8.27 6.45 -18.52
CA THR A 7 -6.95 7.03 -18.25
C THR A 7 -5.92 6.84 -19.37
N TRP A 8 -4.97 7.77 -19.47
CA TRP A 8 -3.84 7.72 -20.40
C TRP A 8 -2.50 7.66 -19.66
N GLY A 9 -1.92 6.46 -19.63
CA GLY A 9 -0.58 6.12 -19.13
C GLY A 9 0.04 4.97 -19.91
N ASP A 10 1.17 4.44 -19.43
CA ASP A 10 1.83 3.31 -20.09
C ASP A 10 1.01 2.01 -19.99
N GLU A 11 0.31 1.80 -18.88
CA GLU A 11 -0.65 0.72 -18.66
C GLU A 11 -1.75 0.72 -19.73
N SER A 12 -2.33 1.90 -20.00
CA SER A 12 -3.39 2.06 -21.01
C SER A 12 -2.89 1.82 -22.44
N ARG A 13 -1.62 2.13 -22.73
CA ARG A 13 -1.00 1.84 -24.04
C ARG A 13 -0.82 0.35 -24.25
N ILE A 14 -0.35 -0.36 -23.22
CA ILE A 14 -0.19 -1.81 -23.25
C ILE A 14 -1.57 -2.47 -23.42
N LEU A 15 -2.56 -2.03 -22.64
CA LEU A 15 -3.93 -2.54 -22.72
C LEU A 15 -4.56 -2.28 -24.10
N TYR A 16 -4.35 -1.09 -24.67
CA TYR A 16 -4.80 -0.79 -26.03
C TYR A 16 -4.22 -1.79 -27.05
N ASP A 17 -2.91 -2.01 -26.99
CA ASP A 17 -2.22 -2.87 -27.95
C ASP A 17 -2.65 -4.33 -27.81
N LEU A 18 -2.93 -4.79 -26.59
CA LEU A 18 -3.53 -6.09 -26.31
C LEU A 18 -4.93 -6.19 -26.92
N LEU A 19 -5.84 -5.28 -26.55
CA LEU A 19 -7.24 -5.29 -27.01
C LEU A 19 -7.33 -5.21 -28.54
N HIS A 20 -6.54 -4.32 -29.16
CA HIS A 20 -6.59 -4.10 -30.61
C HIS A 20 -6.18 -5.36 -31.41
N ARG A 21 -5.12 -6.04 -30.97
CA ARG A 21 -4.66 -7.28 -31.62
C ARG A 21 -5.63 -8.45 -31.44
N ASN A 22 -6.48 -8.39 -30.41
CA ASN A 22 -7.51 -9.39 -30.11
C ASN A 22 -8.90 -8.99 -30.64
N GLY A 23 -8.96 -8.08 -31.62
CA GLY A 23 -10.19 -7.78 -32.36
C GLY A 23 -11.19 -6.88 -31.62
N TYR A 24 -10.80 -6.25 -30.52
CA TYR A 24 -11.60 -5.21 -29.88
C TYR A 24 -11.54 -3.93 -30.70
N ASN A 25 -12.67 -3.20 -30.75
CA ASN A 25 -12.72 -1.87 -31.34
C ASN A 25 -12.60 -0.83 -30.22
N ILE A 26 -11.44 -0.21 -30.09
CA ILE A 26 -11.21 0.85 -29.10
C ILE A 26 -11.72 2.17 -29.66
N VAL A 27 -12.91 2.56 -29.22
CA VAL A 27 -13.65 3.74 -29.72
C VAL A 27 -12.96 5.04 -29.33
N CYS A 28 -12.46 5.11 -28.09
CA CYS A 28 -11.73 6.24 -27.57
C CYS A 28 -10.90 5.87 -26.33
N ILE A 29 -10.01 6.78 -25.95
CA ILE A 29 -9.32 6.78 -24.67
C ILE A 29 -9.84 7.98 -23.87
N ILE A 30 -10.25 7.75 -22.63
CA ILE A 30 -10.77 8.78 -21.74
C ILE A 30 -9.63 9.29 -20.86
N GLU A 31 -9.43 10.59 -20.83
CA GLU A 31 -8.32 11.21 -20.10
C GLU A 31 -8.75 12.52 -19.42
N ASP A 32 -8.33 12.71 -18.17
CA ASP A 32 -8.68 13.91 -17.40
C ASP A 32 -7.85 15.14 -17.79
N ASN A 33 -6.62 14.94 -18.26
CA ASN A 33 -5.77 16.04 -18.69
C ASN A 33 -6.25 16.62 -20.03
N ASN A 34 -6.87 17.79 -19.96
CA ASN A 34 -7.42 18.50 -21.11
C ASN A 34 -6.39 18.86 -22.19
N CYS A 35 -5.10 18.94 -21.86
CA CYS A 35 -4.05 19.21 -22.84
C CYS A 35 -3.86 18.03 -23.81
N LYS A 36 -4.42 16.86 -23.49
CA LYS A 36 -4.36 15.66 -24.33
C LYS A 36 -5.65 15.44 -25.13
N TRP A 37 -6.71 16.21 -24.89
CA TRP A 37 -7.93 16.11 -25.69
C TRP A 37 -7.63 16.49 -27.14
N ASP A 38 -8.38 15.91 -28.08
CA ASP A 38 -8.18 16.04 -29.54
C ASP A 38 -6.88 15.42 -30.09
N LEU A 39 -5.99 14.93 -29.22
CA LEU A 39 -4.91 14.04 -29.62
C LEU A 39 -5.46 12.64 -29.91
N ARG A 40 -4.60 11.80 -30.48
CA ARG A 40 -4.89 10.39 -30.77
C ARG A 40 -3.77 9.51 -30.24
N TYR A 41 -4.13 8.31 -29.82
CA TYR A 41 -3.19 7.20 -29.76
C TYR A 41 -3.56 6.20 -30.84
N LYS A 42 -2.67 6.06 -31.83
CA LYS A 42 -2.94 5.30 -33.05
C LYS A 42 -4.28 5.76 -33.63
N GLU A 43 -5.26 4.86 -33.76
CA GLU A 43 -6.57 5.17 -34.32
C GLU A 43 -7.57 5.74 -33.31
N ALA A 44 -7.34 5.59 -32.00
CA ALA A 44 -8.29 6.03 -30.99
C ALA A 44 -8.12 7.52 -30.63
N PRO A 45 -9.19 8.32 -30.70
CA PRO A 45 -9.19 9.68 -30.17
C PRO A 45 -9.10 9.68 -28.64
N ILE A 46 -8.35 10.64 -28.11
CA ILE A 46 -8.31 10.94 -26.68
C ILE A 46 -9.37 12.00 -26.39
N VAL A 47 -10.30 11.68 -25.50
CA VAL A 47 -11.48 12.51 -25.22
C VAL A 47 -11.67 12.72 -23.72
N SER A 48 -12.46 13.73 -23.37
CA SER A 48 -12.89 13.93 -21.99
C SER A 48 -13.84 12.82 -21.54
N SER A 49 -13.92 12.63 -20.22
CA SER A 49 -14.88 11.73 -19.58
C SER A 49 -16.33 12.03 -19.95
N GLY A 50 -16.71 13.31 -20.02
CA GLY A 50 -18.04 13.73 -20.48
C GLY A 50 -18.33 13.35 -21.94
N LYS A 51 -17.35 13.45 -22.84
CA LYS A 51 -17.53 12.99 -24.23
C LYS A 51 -17.66 11.47 -24.30
N GLY A 52 -16.91 10.73 -23.49
CA GLY A 52 -17.04 9.28 -23.34
C GLY A 52 -18.43 8.86 -22.87
N ALA A 53 -18.99 9.54 -21.87
CA ALA A 53 -20.35 9.29 -21.39
C ALA A 53 -21.40 9.49 -22.49
N VAL A 54 -21.33 10.60 -23.25
CA VAL A 54 -22.24 10.85 -24.39
C VAL A 54 -22.10 9.77 -25.47
N MET A 55 -20.89 9.29 -25.74
CA MET A 55 -20.66 8.19 -26.69
C MET A 55 -21.26 6.87 -26.20
N PHE A 56 -21.25 6.61 -24.89
CA PHE A 56 -21.91 5.45 -24.29
C PHE A 56 -23.44 5.56 -24.37
N GLU A 57 -24.02 6.71 -24.03
CA GLU A 57 -25.47 6.97 -24.17
C GLU A 57 -25.95 6.81 -25.62
N ALA A 58 -25.12 7.20 -26.59
CA ALA A 58 -25.40 7.02 -28.01
C ALA A 58 -25.17 5.59 -28.53
N GLY A 59 -24.76 4.65 -27.68
CA GLY A 59 -24.48 3.25 -28.02
C GLY A 59 -23.20 3.03 -28.84
N SER A 60 -22.32 4.03 -28.92
CA SER A 60 -21.02 3.89 -29.60
C SER A 60 -20.01 3.10 -28.77
N ILE A 61 -20.10 3.20 -27.43
CA ILE A 61 -19.29 2.43 -26.48
C ILE A 61 -20.20 1.40 -25.80
N GLU A 62 -19.78 0.14 -25.77
CA GLU A 62 -20.51 -0.93 -25.07
C GLU A 62 -20.01 -1.12 -23.63
N LYS A 63 -18.70 -1.01 -23.41
CA LYS A 63 -18.06 -1.18 -22.10
C LYS A 63 -16.89 -0.20 -21.94
N PHE A 64 -16.64 0.20 -20.70
CA PHE A 64 -15.42 0.87 -20.30
C PHE A 64 -14.45 -0.16 -19.73
N ILE A 65 -13.15 0.05 -19.92
CA ILE A 65 -12.10 -0.79 -19.33
C ILE A 65 -11.10 0.12 -18.63
N VAL A 66 -10.83 -0.16 -17.36
CA VAL A 66 -9.76 0.49 -16.61
C VAL A 66 -8.67 -0.54 -16.27
N PRO A 67 -7.38 -0.26 -16.57
CA PRO A 67 -6.29 -1.13 -16.15
C PRO A 67 -6.06 -1.09 -14.64
N SER A 68 -5.28 -2.05 -14.14
CA SER A 68 -4.67 -1.97 -12.80
C SER A 68 -3.77 -0.74 -12.72
N LEU A 69 -4.22 0.26 -11.97
CA LEU A 69 -3.55 1.56 -11.76
C LEU A 69 -3.40 1.81 -10.26
N ASP A 70 -2.77 2.90 -9.85
CA ASP A 70 -2.86 3.36 -8.46
C ASP A 70 -4.33 3.51 -8.01
N GLU A 71 -4.64 3.14 -6.76
CA GLU A 71 -6.01 3.16 -6.21
C GLU A 71 -6.72 4.50 -6.43
N GLN A 72 -6.02 5.64 -6.33
CA GLN A 72 -6.68 6.93 -6.53
C GLN A 72 -7.23 7.08 -7.96
N LEU A 73 -6.53 6.53 -8.96
CA LEU A 73 -6.95 6.56 -10.35
C LEU A 73 -8.10 5.57 -10.61
N ASN A 74 -8.00 4.35 -10.09
CA ASN A 74 -9.11 3.39 -10.21
C ASN A 74 -10.38 3.88 -9.49
N TYR A 75 -10.26 4.46 -8.30
CA TYR A 75 -11.38 5.08 -7.57
C TYR A 75 -11.98 6.25 -8.35
N ARG A 76 -11.16 7.10 -8.98
CA ARG A 76 -11.66 8.18 -9.85
C ARG A 76 -12.42 7.63 -11.04
N ALA A 77 -11.95 6.56 -11.68
CA ALA A 77 -12.65 5.91 -12.79
C ALA A 77 -14.03 5.40 -12.34
N GLU A 78 -14.10 4.71 -11.19
CA GLU A 78 -15.37 4.26 -10.60
C GLU A 78 -16.32 5.43 -10.32
N LYS A 79 -15.84 6.47 -9.64
CA LYS A 79 -16.66 7.66 -9.31
C LYS A 79 -17.14 8.40 -10.54
N MET A 80 -16.31 8.50 -11.56
CA MET A 80 -16.68 9.08 -12.85
C MET A 80 -17.84 8.31 -13.48
N ILE A 81 -17.74 6.99 -13.59
CA ILE A 81 -18.81 6.13 -14.14
C ILE A 81 -20.11 6.34 -13.37
N SER A 82 -20.07 6.27 -12.04
CA SER A 82 -21.26 6.49 -11.21
C SER A 82 -21.84 7.90 -11.33
N ALA A 83 -20.99 8.94 -11.44
CA ALA A 83 -21.43 10.33 -11.54
C ALA A 83 -22.19 10.63 -12.85
N TYR A 84 -21.92 9.87 -13.92
CA TYR A 84 -22.68 9.94 -15.17
C TYR A 84 -23.92 9.04 -15.19
N GLY A 85 -24.26 8.39 -14.07
CA GLY A 85 -25.43 7.49 -13.99
C GLY A 85 -25.23 6.18 -14.77
N ILE A 86 -23.99 5.81 -15.06
CA ILE A 86 -23.66 4.57 -15.76
C ILE A 86 -23.49 3.46 -14.72
N ASP A 87 -24.12 2.31 -14.95
CA ASP A 87 -24.00 1.14 -14.08
C ASP A 87 -22.56 0.59 -14.08
N LEU A 88 -22.04 0.21 -12.90
CA LEU A 88 -20.71 -0.36 -12.74
C LEU A 88 -20.54 -1.70 -13.46
N ASP A 89 -21.62 -2.39 -13.80
CA ASP A 89 -21.58 -3.58 -14.67
C ASP A 89 -21.03 -3.25 -16.08
N ASN A 90 -20.94 -1.97 -16.44
CA ASN A 90 -20.32 -1.50 -17.68
C ASN A 90 -18.85 -1.11 -17.53
N LEU A 91 -18.28 -1.22 -16.34
CA LEU A 91 -16.87 -1.00 -16.07
C LEU A 91 -16.15 -2.34 -15.88
N LEU A 92 -15.26 -2.66 -16.82
CA LEU A 92 -14.36 -3.79 -16.73
C LEU A 92 -13.02 -3.37 -16.10
N TYR A 93 -12.39 -4.32 -15.44
CA TYR A 93 -11.06 -4.19 -14.86
C TYR A 93 -10.08 -5.11 -15.57
N ALA A 94 -8.96 -4.55 -16.02
CA ALA A 94 -7.86 -5.31 -16.59
C ALA A 94 -6.75 -5.43 -15.54
N PRO A 95 -6.64 -6.58 -14.83
CA PRO A 95 -5.66 -6.76 -13.76
C PRO A 95 -4.22 -6.67 -14.27
N ILE A 96 -3.24 -6.55 -13.36
CA ILE A 96 -1.83 -6.34 -13.73
C ILE A 96 -1.28 -7.44 -14.64
N GLU A 97 -1.82 -8.66 -14.55
CA GLU A 97 -1.42 -9.82 -15.36
C GLU A 97 -1.85 -9.68 -16.83
N THR A 98 -2.80 -8.78 -17.12
CA THR A 98 -3.13 -8.39 -18.51
C THR A 98 -2.06 -7.48 -19.11
N LEU A 99 -1.37 -6.71 -18.26
CA LEU A 99 -0.41 -5.70 -18.65
C LEU A 99 1.02 -6.24 -18.62
N LYS A 100 1.29 -7.18 -17.70
CA LYS A 100 2.59 -7.75 -17.41
C LYS A 100 2.52 -9.27 -17.40
N GLY A 101 3.64 -9.91 -17.72
CA GLY A 101 3.80 -11.35 -17.65
C GLY A 101 3.81 -12.08 -18.98
N GLU A 102 4.12 -13.37 -18.89
CA GLU A 102 4.41 -14.27 -20.01
C GLU A 102 3.17 -15.00 -20.56
N LEU A 103 1.97 -14.62 -20.10
CA LEU A 103 0.71 -15.16 -20.61
C LEU A 103 0.52 -14.81 -22.08
N SER A 104 -0.13 -15.71 -22.82
CA SER A 104 -0.62 -15.44 -24.17
C SER A 104 -1.68 -14.34 -24.17
N ASP A 105 -1.89 -13.72 -25.33
CA ASP A 105 -2.88 -12.66 -25.49
C ASP A 105 -4.30 -13.13 -25.11
N ASP A 106 -4.70 -14.34 -25.51
CA ASP A 106 -6.01 -14.92 -25.17
C ASP A 106 -6.16 -15.12 -23.65
N GLU A 107 -5.12 -15.61 -22.97
CA GLU A 107 -5.12 -15.77 -21.51
C GLU A 107 -5.20 -14.43 -20.80
N LYS A 108 -4.52 -13.39 -21.31
CA LYS A 108 -4.61 -12.02 -20.77
C LYS A 108 -6.00 -11.44 -20.92
N ILE A 109 -6.62 -11.59 -22.10
CA ILE A 109 -7.98 -11.14 -22.34
C ILE A 109 -8.96 -11.85 -21.40
N ALA A 110 -8.80 -13.15 -21.17
CA ALA A 110 -9.65 -13.94 -20.29
C ALA A 110 -9.58 -13.52 -18.81
N LYS A 111 -8.57 -12.74 -18.40
CA LYS A 111 -8.43 -12.20 -17.04
C LYS A 111 -9.21 -10.91 -16.82
N ILE A 112 -9.66 -10.23 -17.88
CA ILE A 112 -10.48 -9.02 -17.75
C ILE A 112 -11.81 -9.41 -17.11
N CYS A 113 -12.16 -8.76 -15.99
CA CYS A 113 -13.36 -9.07 -15.21
C CYS A 113 -14.22 -7.81 -14.97
N LEU A 114 -15.37 -7.95 -14.31
CA LEU A 114 -16.11 -6.80 -13.82
C LEU A 114 -15.29 -6.08 -12.75
N TYR A 115 -15.37 -4.74 -12.72
CA TYR A 115 -14.62 -3.95 -11.75
C TYR A 115 -14.99 -4.28 -10.29
N THR A 116 -16.23 -4.68 -10.04
CA THR A 116 -16.74 -5.12 -8.74
C THR A 116 -16.20 -6.50 -8.32
N GLU A 117 -15.68 -7.29 -9.25
CA GLU A 117 -15.13 -8.62 -9.02
C GLU A 117 -13.60 -8.64 -8.93
N ARG A 118 -12.95 -7.46 -8.99
CA ARG A 118 -11.49 -7.36 -8.90
C ARG A 118 -10.96 -7.90 -7.57
N THR A 119 -9.85 -8.61 -7.62
CA THR A 119 -9.21 -9.27 -6.47
C THR A 119 -7.77 -8.78 -6.24
N GLU A 120 -7.50 -7.52 -6.57
CA GLU A 120 -6.22 -6.88 -6.26
C GLU A 120 -6.35 -5.99 -5.02
N LEU A 121 -5.37 -6.08 -4.12
CA LEU A 121 -5.24 -5.14 -2.99
C LEU A 121 -4.34 -3.97 -3.38
N GLU A 122 -4.67 -2.78 -2.87
CA GLU A 122 -3.82 -1.60 -3.09
C GLU A 122 -2.48 -1.73 -2.37
N THR A 123 -2.52 -2.02 -1.07
CA THR A 123 -1.31 -2.04 -0.25
C THR A 123 -1.33 -3.18 0.75
N MET A 124 -0.12 -3.62 1.11
CA MET A 124 0.12 -4.42 2.31
C MET A 124 1.45 -4.01 2.92
N GLU A 125 1.54 -4.01 4.24
CA GLU A 125 2.74 -3.67 5.00
C GLU A 125 3.12 -4.84 5.91
N ILE A 126 4.42 -5.03 6.13
CA ILE A 126 4.93 -5.96 7.13
C ILE A 126 5.93 -5.24 8.02
N HIS A 127 6.04 -5.67 9.27
CA HIS A 127 7.19 -5.37 10.08
C HIS A 127 8.29 -6.39 9.78
N ALA A 128 9.49 -5.92 9.45
CA ALA A 128 10.68 -6.75 9.39
C ALA A 128 11.43 -6.77 10.72
N ALA A 129 11.16 -5.83 11.62
CA ALA A 129 11.71 -5.79 12.97
C ALA A 129 10.72 -5.07 13.89
N GLU A 130 10.59 -5.51 15.14
CA GLU A 130 9.70 -4.87 16.11
C GLU A 130 10.35 -3.65 16.78
N HIS A 131 11.66 -3.75 17.01
CA HIS A 131 12.45 -2.75 17.71
C HIS A 131 13.10 -1.75 16.76
N CYS A 132 13.40 -0.56 17.28
CA CYS A 132 14.08 0.51 16.54
C CYS A 132 15.36 0.95 17.28
N ASN A 133 16.35 1.40 16.52
CA ASN A 133 17.53 2.10 17.05
C ASN A 133 17.29 3.60 17.29
N LEU A 134 16.08 4.09 17.04
CA LEU A 134 15.55 5.37 17.47
C LEU A 134 14.51 5.20 18.58
N ASN A 135 14.30 6.28 19.32
CA ASN A 135 13.32 6.41 20.38
C ASN A 135 12.50 7.69 20.18
N CYS A 136 11.92 7.82 18.99
CA CYS A 136 11.12 8.98 18.62
C CYS A 136 9.91 9.10 19.56
N LYS A 137 9.76 10.27 20.17
CA LYS A 137 8.53 10.63 20.90
C LYS A 137 7.36 10.63 19.91
N ASN A 138 6.17 10.26 20.36
CA ASN A 138 4.96 10.16 19.54
C ASN A 138 5.07 9.16 18.35
N CYS A 139 6.00 8.21 18.38
CA CYS A 139 6.00 7.12 17.41
C CYS A 139 4.71 6.31 17.52
N SER A 140 3.92 6.26 16.45
CA SER A 140 2.61 5.60 16.46
C SER A 140 2.69 4.07 16.46
N MET A 141 3.81 3.49 16.04
CA MET A 141 4.03 2.03 16.09
C MET A 141 4.65 1.58 17.41
N PHE A 142 4.93 2.51 18.33
CA PHE A 142 5.50 2.23 19.65
C PHE A 142 6.82 1.44 19.65
N CYS A 143 7.56 1.40 18.54
CA CYS A 143 8.78 0.60 18.38
C CYS A 143 9.90 0.95 19.38
N GLY A 144 9.86 2.15 19.97
CA GLY A 144 10.78 2.56 21.03
C GLY A 144 10.49 1.93 22.40
N LEU A 145 9.31 1.31 22.58
CA LEU A 145 8.94 0.52 23.77
C LEU A 145 9.41 -0.94 23.71
N VAL A 146 9.86 -1.40 22.54
CA VAL A 146 10.37 -2.77 22.39
C VAL A 146 11.79 -2.83 22.97
N GLU A 147 11.91 -3.37 24.18
CA GLU A 147 13.14 -3.30 24.98
C GLU A 147 14.25 -4.23 24.47
N THR A 148 13.87 -5.33 23.81
CA THR A 148 14.78 -6.37 23.34
C THR A 148 14.80 -6.44 21.81
N CYS A 149 15.87 -7.00 21.25
CA CYS A 149 15.90 -7.30 19.82
C CYS A 149 14.86 -8.37 19.51
N ASP A 150 13.81 -7.97 18.80
CA ASP A 150 12.71 -8.84 18.40
C ASP A 150 12.37 -8.67 16.92
N PHE A 151 12.02 -9.79 16.29
CA PHE A 151 11.77 -9.95 14.86
C PHE A 151 10.59 -10.90 14.64
N PRO A 152 9.70 -10.61 13.68
CA PRO A 152 8.63 -11.55 13.31
C PRO A 152 9.16 -12.91 12.87
N CYS A 153 8.36 -13.95 13.12
CA CYS A 153 8.66 -15.30 12.66
C CYS A 153 8.63 -15.37 11.12
N TYR A 154 9.77 -15.61 10.48
CA TYR A 154 9.87 -15.70 9.02
C TYR A 154 9.01 -16.84 8.46
N GLN A 155 8.96 -18.00 9.12
CA GLN A 155 8.18 -19.15 8.65
C GLN A 155 6.68 -18.86 8.63
N GLU A 156 6.16 -18.21 9.68
CA GLU A 156 4.74 -17.79 9.71
C GLU A 156 4.45 -16.74 8.63
N PHE A 157 5.37 -15.81 8.39
CA PHE A 157 5.24 -14.87 7.29
C PHE A 157 5.22 -15.57 5.93
N GLU A 158 6.09 -16.57 5.73
CA GLU A 158 6.13 -17.36 4.50
C GLU A 158 4.83 -18.12 4.25
N GLU A 159 4.27 -18.74 5.28
CA GLU A 159 2.96 -19.39 5.19
C GLU A 159 1.87 -18.38 4.88
N GLY A 160 1.82 -17.30 5.65
CA GLY A 160 0.82 -16.26 5.48
C GLY A 160 0.83 -15.63 4.11
N ILE A 161 1.99 -15.24 3.56
CA ILE A 161 2.05 -14.52 2.29
C ILE A 161 1.66 -15.41 1.11
N LYS A 162 1.98 -16.71 1.17
CA LYS A 162 1.51 -17.71 0.21
C LYS A 162 0.01 -17.88 0.29
N GLN A 163 -0.56 -17.89 1.50
CA GLN A 163 -2.00 -17.95 1.67
C GLN A 163 -2.69 -16.67 1.20
N LEU A 164 -2.11 -15.49 1.45
CA LEU A 164 -2.61 -14.20 0.98
C LEU A 164 -2.70 -14.18 -0.55
N LYS A 165 -1.72 -14.77 -1.26
CA LYS A 165 -1.69 -14.89 -2.73
C LYS A 165 -2.88 -15.68 -3.28
N ASN A 166 -3.38 -16.66 -2.53
CA ASN A 166 -4.56 -17.45 -2.94
C ASN A 166 -5.84 -16.60 -2.94
N PHE A 167 -5.91 -15.58 -2.08
CA PHE A 167 -7.05 -14.65 -2.05
C PHE A 167 -6.88 -13.48 -3.01
N PHE A 168 -5.67 -12.92 -3.07
CA PHE A 168 -5.37 -11.74 -3.85
C PHE A 168 -4.20 -12.03 -4.78
N PRO A 169 -4.45 -12.29 -6.08
CA PRO A 169 -3.40 -12.56 -7.05
C PRO A 169 -2.35 -11.44 -7.15
N HIS A 170 -2.74 -10.22 -6.80
CA HIS A 170 -1.84 -9.09 -6.80
C HIS A 170 -2.09 -8.14 -5.62
N ILE A 171 -0.98 -7.61 -5.12
CA ILE A 171 -0.94 -6.45 -4.23
C ILE A 171 -0.15 -5.40 -4.99
N LYS A 172 -0.70 -4.20 -5.19
CA LYS A 172 -0.04 -3.18 -6.03
C LYS A 172 1.21 -2.63 -5.35
N LYS A 173 1.17 -2.42 -4.04
CA LYS A 173 2.25 -1.85 -3.24
C LYS A 173 2.52 -2.71 -2.00
N PHE A 174 3.75 -3.15 -1.82
CA PHE A 174 4.15 -3.93 -0.65
C PHE A 174 5.24 -3.18 0.12
N ARG A 175 4.95 -2.74 1.35
CA ARG A 175 5.90 -1.99 2.16
C ARG A 175 6.54 -2.87 3.22
N ILE A 176 7.86 -2.83 3.28
CA ILE A 176 8.65 -3.45 4.33
C ILE A 176 9.02 -2.33 5.30
N ILE A 177 8.37 -2.36 6.47
CA ILE A 177 8.50 -1.38 7.55
C ILE A 177 8.93 -2.11 8.84
N GLY A 178 8.69 -1.50 9.99
CA GLY A 178 8.98 -2.02 11.31
C GLY A 178 9.44 -0.90 12.24
N GLY A 179 10.10 -1.27 13.32
CA GLY A 179 10.91 -0.32 14.07
C GLY A 179 12.06 0.21 13.20
N GLU A 180 13.03 -0.65 12.85
CA GLU A 180 14.01 -0.36 11.81
C GLU A 180 14.35 -1.63 11.02
N PRO A 181 13.92 -1.75 9.74
CA PRO A 181 14.14 -2.95 8.94
C PRO A 181 15.60 -3.33 8.78
N LEU A 182 16.53 -2.36 8.68
CA LEU A 182 17.97 -2.65 8.50
C LEU A 182 18.62 -3.31 9.72
N LEU A 183 17.90 -3.48 10.84
CA LEU A 183 18.34 -4.29 11.98
C LEU A 183 18.10 -5.79 11.76
N ASN A 184 17.22 -6.19 10.84
CA ASN A 184 16.89 -7.59 10.62
C ASN A 184 17.99 -8.29 9.79
N PRO A 185 18.71 -9.29 10.36
CA PRO A 185 19.75 -10.02 9.64
C PRO A 185 19.23 -10.88 8.48
N GLU A 186 17.93 -11.16 8.44
CA GLU A 186 17.25 -11.96 7.41
C GLU A 186 16.39 -11.11 6.45
N LEU A 187 16.54 -9.78 6.46
CA LEU A 187 15.77 -8.85 5.62
C LEU A 187 15.80 -9.24 4.12
N ASP A 188 16.92 -9.77 3.66
CA ASP A 188 17.12 -10.20 2.29
C ASP A 188 16.19 -11.38 1.90
N LYS A 189 15.84 -12.25 2.86
CA LYS A 189 14.86 -13.33 2.67
C LYS A 189 13.44 -12.78 2.47
N TYR A 190 13.03 -11.80 3.28
CA TYR A 190 11.71 -11.16 3.15
C TYR A 190 11.54 -10.51 1.77
N ILE A 191 12.55 -9.76 1.32
CA ILE A 191 12.54 -9.10 0.01
C ILE A 191 12.35 -10.13 -1.12
N ARG A 192 13.18 -11.18 -1.14
CA ARG A 192 13.13 -12.21 -2.18
C ARG A 192 11.81 -12.96 -2.18
N LEU A 193 11.27 -13.28 -1.01
CA LEU A 193 10.00 -13.97 -0.88
C LEU A 193 8.84 -13.12 -1.41
N ILE A 194 8.77 -11.84 -1.04
CA ILE A 194 7.72 -10.93 -1.53
C ILE A 194 7.77 -10.81 -3.06
N ARG A 195 8.97 -10.59 -3.63
CA ARG A 195 9.13 -10.51 -5.10
C ARG A 195 8.75 -11.83 -5.78
N ASN A 196 9.10 -12.98 -5.21
CA ASN A 196 8.74 -14.28 -5.76
C ASN A 196 7.22 -14.48 -5.81
N VAL A 197 6.52 -14.18 -4.71
CA VAL A 197 5.06 -14.37 -4.62
C VAL A 197 4.29 -13.33 -5.44
N TYR A 198 4.78 -12.09 -5.46
CA TYR A 198 4.18 -10.95 -6.17
C TYR A 198 5.17 -10.32 -7.18
N PRO A 199 5.40 -10.95 -8.34
CA PRO A 199 6.43 -10.54 -9.29
C PRO A 199 6.27 -9.11 -9.83
N TYR A 200 5.05 -8.58 -9.82
CA TYR A 200 4.75 -7.24 -10.36
C TYR A 200 4.53 -6.16 -9.31
N THR A 201 4.64 -6.48 -8.02
CA THR A 201 4.34 -5.51 -6.94
C THR A 201 5.42 -4.42 -6.86
N ASP A 202 5.01 -3.20 -6.49
CA ASP A 202 5.92 -2.14 -6.10
C ASP A 202 6.39 -2.38 -4.65
N ILE A 203 7.57 -2.97 -4.50
CA ILE A 203 8.16 -3.23 -3.20
C ILE A 203 8.88 -1.96 -2.71
N ARG A 204 8.53 -1.51 -1.50
CA ARG A 204 9.15 -0.34 -0.87
C ARG A 204 9.75 -0.73 0.49
N LEU A 205 11.06 -0.56 0.64
CA LEU A 205 11.75 -0.76 1.91
C LEU A 205 11.96 0.59 2.59
N ILE A 206 11.35 0.81 3.75
CA ILE A 206 11.35 2.11 4.44
C ILE A 206 12.27 2.05 5.66
N SER A 207 13.28 2.92 5.71
CA SER A 207 14.27 2.98 6.79
C SER A 207 14.34 4.39 7.39
N ASN A 208 14.72 4.46 8.67
CA ASN A 208 15.01 5.71 9.37
C ASN A 208 16.35 6.35 8.98
N GLY A 209 17.12 5.71 8.09
CA GLY A 209 18.33 6.28 7.49
C GLY A 209 19.64 6.03 8.24
N ILE A 210 19.61 5.68 9.53
CA ILE A 210 20.82 5.64 10.37
C ILE A 210 21.81 4.56 9.92
N LEU A 211 21.30 3.43 9.44
CA LEU A 211 22.11 2.26 9.08
C LEU A 211 22.39 2.15 7.58
N VAL A 212 21.95 3.13 6.78
CA VAL A 212 22.01 3.05 5.31
C VAL A 212 23.43 2.89 4.79
N THR A 213 24.38 3.66 5.31
CA THR A 213 25.80 3.57 4.90
C THR A 213 26.51 2.30 5.39
N LYS A 214 25.81 1.46 6.17
CA LYS A 214 26.30 0.19 6.72
C LYS A 214 25.64 -1.03 6.08
N MET A 215 24.79 -0.85 5.08
CA MET A 215 24.21 -1.98 4.35
C MET A 215 25.32 -2.84 3.73
N SER A 216 25.16 -4.15 3.82
CA SER A 216 26.08 -5.09 3.19
C SER A 216 25.90 -5.11 1.67
N ASP A 217 26.95 -5.46 0.93
CA ASP A 217 26.88 -5.63 -0.53
C ASP A 217 25.81 -6.66 -0.93
N GLN A 218 25.63 -7.72 -0.13
CA GLN A 218 24.58 -8.71 -0.32
C GLN A 218 23.17 -8.12 -0.25
N LEU A 219 22.90 -7.27 0.74
CA LEU A 219 21.59 -6.63 0.88
C LEU A 219 21.37 -5.62 -0.26
N ILE A 220 22.40 -4.83 -0.60
CA ILE A 220 22.36 -3.90 -1.73
C ILE A 220 22.01 -4.64 -3.02
N GLN A 221 22.70 -5.75 -3.30
CA GLN A 221 22.44 -6.56 -4.49
C GLN A 221 21.02 -7.14 -4.45
N THR A 222 20.55 -7.59 -3.29
CA THR A 222 19.18 -8.10 -3.13
C THR A 222 18.13 -7.03 -3.44
N ILE A 223 18.32 -5.79 -2.99
CA ILE A 223 17.43 -4.66 -3.28
C ILE A 223 17.37 -4.39 -4.79
N ILE A 224 18.52 -4.41 -5.48
CA ILE A 224 18.62 -4.18 -6.93
C ILE A 224 17.95 -5.31 -7.71
N ASP A 225 18.33 -6.57 -7.44
CA ASP A 225 17.85 -7.75 -8.17
C ASP A 225 16.33 -7.94 -8.04
N ASN A 226 15.73 -7.43 -6.96
CA ASN A 226 14.29 -7.54 -6.70
C ASN A 226 13.53 -6.24 -7.00
N ASP A 227 14.15 -5.28 -7.68
CA ASP A 227 13.56 -3.98 -8.05
C ASP A 227 12.80 -3.33 -6.88
N VAL A 228 13.49 -3.20 -5.75
CA VAL A 228 12.94 -2.58 -4.53
C VAL A 228 13.25 -1.08 -4.54
N THR A 229 12.23 -0.26 -4.29
CA THR A 229 12.43 1.16 -4.00
C THR A 229 12.85 1.32 -2.55
N PHE A 230 14.05 1.84 -2.31
CA PHE A 230 14.54 2.13 -0.97
C PHE A 230 14.14 3.54 -0.54
N ILE A 231 13.41 3.68 0.56
CA ILE A 231 12.90 4.95 1.06
C ILE A 231 13.59 5.30 2.36
N VAL A 232 14.25 6.45 2.40
CA VAL A 232 14.85 7.02 3.62
C VAL A 232 13.93 8.08 4.17
N THR A 233 13.36 7.83 5.34
CA THR A 233 12.61 8.85 6.08
C THR A 233 13.59 9.86 6.67
N GLN A 234 13.55 11.09 6.16
CA GLN A 234 14.44 12.17 6.60
C GLN A 234 14.01 12.74 7.96
N TYR A 235 14.35 12.05 9.04
CA TYR A 235 14.22 12.62 10.38
C TYR A 235 15.25 13.73 10.63
N ILE A 236 14.91 14.68 11.51
CA ILE A 236 15.80 15.80 11.88
C ILE A 236 17.16 15.30 12.42
N SER A 237 17.20 14.12 13.05
CA SER A 237 18.45 13.49 13.50
C SER A 237 19.46 13.22 12.39
N LEU A 238 19.01 13.11 11.13
CA LEU A 238 19.88 12.90 9.98
C LEU A 238 20.52 14.18 9.43
N LYS A 239 20.26 15.36 10.03
CA LYS A 239 20.75 16.66 9.51
C LYS A 239 22.26 16.73 9.22
N HIS A 240 23.07 15.90 9.88
CA HIS A 240 24.52 15.84 9.69
C HIS A 240 24.99 14.68 8.79
N SER A 241 24.10 13.76 8.43
CA SER A 241 24.44 12.55 7.64
C SER A 241 23.65 12.43 6.33
N ILE A 242 22.62 13.24 6.10
CA ILE A 242 21.73 13.09 4.94
C ILE A 242 22.45 13.20 3.59
N ASP A 243 23.43 14.10 3.47
CA ASP A 243 24.24 14.25 2.26
C ASP A 243 25.20 13.06 2.05
N GLU A 244 25.68 12.47 3.14
CA GLU A 244 26.49 11.25 3.07
C GLU A 244 25.64 10.05 2.63
N ILE A 245 24.44 9.91 3.21
CA ILE A 245 23.46 8.88 2.84
C ILE A 245 23.10 9.00 1.36
N ASN A 246 22.78 10.20 0.88
CA ASN A 246 22.46 10.44 -0.53
C ASN A 246 23.64 10.08 -1.44
N ARG A 247 24.86 10.48 -1.09
CA ARG A 247 26.07 10.13 -1.86
C ARG A 247 26.34 8.63 -1.85
N PHE A 248 26.10 7.94 -0.75
CA PHE A 248 26.24 6.49 -0.66
C PHE A 248 25.23 5.81 -1.60
N LEU A 249 23.94 6.11 -1.48
CA LEU A 249 22.88 5.52 -2.30
C LEU A 249 23.05 5.82 -3.80
N SER A 250 23.48 7.03 -4.17
CA SER A 250 23.75 7.38 -5.57
C SER A 250 24.82 6.50 -6.25
N LYS A 251 25.67 5.84 -5.46
CA LYS A 251 26.75 4.97 -5.94
C LYS A 251 26.38 3.48 -5.95
N THR A 252 25.30 3.08 -5.28
CA THR A 252 24.93 1.66 -5.20
C THR A 252 24.16 1.18 -6.42
N GLY A 253 23.50 2.07 -7.17
CA GLY A 253 22.58 1.70 -8.25
C GLY A 253 21.16 1.32 -7.76
N ILE A 254 20.90 1.42 -6.46
CA ILE A 254 19.56 1.25 -5.88
C ILE A 254 18.65 2.39 -6.36
N ARG A 255 17.41 2.07 -6.72
CA ARG A 255 16.35 3.08 -6.86
C ARG A 255 15.93 3.54 -5.46
N TYR A 256 16.12 4.82 -5.16
CA TYR A 256 15.83 5.35 -3.83
C TYR A 256 15.10 6.68 -3.83
N ILE A 257 14.42 6.96 -2.72
CA ILE A 257 13.74 8.22 -2.41
C ILE A 257 14.19 8.67 -1.02
N VAL A 258 14.59 9.92 -0.89
CA VAL A 258 14.70 10.59 0.41
C VAL A 258 13.44 11.43 0.59
N THR A 259 12.69 11.21 1.66
CA THR A 259 11.46 11.98 1.92
C THR A 259 11.78 13.45 2.21
N GLU A 260 10.78 14.30 2.18
CA GLU A 260 10.88 15.60 2.86
C GLU A 260 11.20 15.40 4.36
N ALA A 261 11.78 16.44 4.97
CA ALA A 261 12.14 16.41 6.37
C ALA A 261 10.89 16.22 7.24
N VAL A 262 10.90 15.20 8.09
CA VAL A 262 9.84 14.95 9.06
C VAL A 262 10.06 15.87 10.25
N LEU A 263 9.25 16.93 10.34
CA LEU A 263 9.35 17.94 11.38
C LEU A 263 8.40 17.72 12.55
N GLU A 264 7.30 17.02 12.31
CA GLU A 264 6.23 16.83 13.28
C GLU A 264 5.67 15.41 13.20
N PHE A 265 5.16 14.92 14.33
CA PHE A 265 4.32 13.74 14.41
C PHE A 265 2.93 14.12 14.93
N GLN A 266 1.93 13.46 14.36
CA GLN A 266 0.57 13.54 14.85
C GLN A 266 0.38 12.55 16.00
N LYS A 267 -0.27 12.98 17.08
CA LYS A 267 -0.78 12.09 18.13
C LYS A 267 -2.05 11.42 17.63
N ILE A 268 -2.01 10.13 17.32
CA ILE A 268 -3.11 9.41 16.66
C ILE A 268 -3.91 8.45 17.56
N TYR A 269 -3.67 8.42 18.86
CA TYR A 269 -4.35 7.52 19.80
C TYR A 269 -5.14 8.27 20.87
N ASN A 270 -6.18 7.62 21.38
CA ASN A 270 -6.91 7.97 22.59
C ASN A 270 -6.83 6.78 23.55
N ALA A 271 -6.01 6.90 24.59
CA ALA A 271 -5.79 5.82 25.56
C ALA A 271 -7.06 5.39 26.32
N LEU A 272 -8.08 6.26 26.41
CA LEU A 272 -9.32 5.96 27.14
C LEU A 272 -10.22 4.98 26.38
N GLY A 273 -10.06 4.88 25.05
CA GLY A 273 -10.91 4.00 24.24
C GLY A 273 -12.39 4.42 24.21
N ASP A 274 -12.70 5.68 24.50
CA ASP A 274 -14.07 6.20 24.55
C ASP A 274 -14.49 6.97 23.28
N SER A 275 -13.68 6.90 22.21
CA SER A 275 -14.01 7.51 20.92
C SER A 275 -15.05 6.71 20.12
N ASP A 276 -15.76 7.43 19.25
CA ASP A 276 -16.73 6.83 18.33
C ASP A 276 -16.01 6.02 17.23
N ILE A 277 -16.35 4.73 17.15
CA ILE A 277 -15.71 3.75 16.25
C ILE A 277 -15.95 4.13 14.78
N ASP A 278 -17.21 4.44 14.42
CA ASP A 278 -17.59 4.73 13.04
C ASP A 278 -16.98 6.05 12.58
N GLU A 279 -17.10 7.11 13.39
CA GLU A 279 -16.52 8.40 13.10
C GLU A 279 -15.01 8.27 12.88
N ASN A 280 -14.28 7.61 13.78
CA ASN A 280 -12.84 7.45 13.66
C ASN A 280 -12.44 6.64 12.42
N PHE A 281 -13.14 5.54 12.16
CA PHE A 281 -12.84 4.68 11.03
C PHE A 281 -13.04 5.40 9.68
N TYR A 282 -14.16 6.09 9.49
CA TYR A 282 -14.45 6.79 8.24
C TYR A 282 -13.66 8.08 8.06
N ARG A 283 -13.14 8.67 9.14
CA ARG A 283 -12.27 9.86 9.10
C ARG A 283 -10.78 9.54 9.05
N CYS A 284 -10.39 8.28 9.20
CA CYS A 284 -9.00 7.87 9.17
C CYS A 284 -8.41 8.09 7.76
N HIS A 285 -7.53 9.09 7.64
CA HIS A 285 -6.89 9.42 6.35
C HIS A 285 -5.85 8.37 5.91
N TRP A 286 -5.42 7.47 6.80
CA TRP A 286 -4.51 6.36 6.48
C TRP A 286 -5.25 5.07 6.10
N LYS A 287 -6.58 5.03 6.21
CA LYS A 287 -7.38 3.87 5.81
C LYS A 287 -7.08 3.50 4.36
N GLY A 288 -6.92 2.20 4.10
CA GLY A 288 -6.53 1.69 2.77
C GLY A 288 -5.05 1.83 2.45
N SER A 289 -4.30 2.67 3.17
CA SER A 289 -2.88 2.89 2.96
C SER A 289 -1.96 2.19 3.98
N CYS A 290 -2.49 1.63 5.08
CA CYS A 290 -1.68 1.02 6.14
C CYS A 290 -2.09 -0.43 6.49
N ALA A 291 -2.78 -1.13 5.58
CA ALA A 291 -3.14 -2.53 5.79
C ALA A 291 -1.88 -3.36 6.09
N THR A 292 -1.89 -4.10 7.20
CA THR A 292 -0.69 -4.71 7.78
C THR A 292 -0.87 -6.20 7.94
N MET A 293 0.22 -6.94 7.76
CA MET A 293 0.32 -8.38 7.90
C MET A 293 1.36 -8.76 8.95
N TYR A 294 1.02 -9.73 9.79
CA TYR A 294 1.88 -10.39 10.76
C TYR A 294 1.63 -11.90 10.74
N GLY A 295 2.63 -12.67 10.32
CA GLY A 295 2.48 -14.13 10.17
C GLY A 295 1.33 -14.47 9.22
N THR A 296 0.36 -15.25 9.69
CA THR A 296 -0.85 -15.60 8.94
C THR A 296 -2.00 -14.60 9.09
N LYS A 297 -1.81 -13.51 9.84
CA LYS A 297 -2.88 -12.56 10.18
C LYS A 297 -2.70 -11.25 9.43
N ILE A 298 -3.81 -10.64 9.03
CA ILE A 298 -3.86 -9.30 8.43
C ILE A 298 -4.87 -8.41 9.17
N ALA A 299 -4.74 -7.10 9.04
CA ALA A 299 -5.73 -6.14 9.52
C ALA A 299 -5.76 -4.88 8.64
N THR A 300 -6.84 -4.10 8.76
CA THR A 300 -7.04 -2.83 8.02
C THR A 300 -5.93 -1.81 8.26
N CYS A 301 -5.30 -1.84 9.43
CA CYS A 301 -4.18 -0.99 9.83
C CYS A 301 -3.20 -1.75 10.74
N TYR A 302 -2.06 -1.14 11.08
CA TYR A 302 -1.08 -1.73 12.01
C TYR A 302 -1.52 -1.72 13.48
N VAL A 303 -2.52 -0.91 13.87
CA VAL A 303 -2.92 -0.71 15.28
C VAL A 303 -3.15 -2.03 16.05
N PRO A 304 -3.89 -3.02 15.52
CA PRO A 304 -4.10 -4.29 16.21
C PRO A 304 -2.82 -5.07 16.52
N PHE A 305 -1.72 -4.79 15.82
CA PHE A 305 -0.47 -5.51 15.98
C PHE A 305 0.53 -4.82 16.90
N VAL A 306 0.36 -3.53 17.19
CA VAL A 306 1.37 -2.75 17.94
C VAL A 306 0.86 -2.18 19.26
N ILE A 307 -0.46 -2.12 19.46
CA ILE A 307 -1.05 -1.44 20.64
C ILE A 307 -0.67 -2.12 21.96
N HIS A 308 -0.37 -3.43 21.94
CA HIS A 308 0.06 -4.15 23.13
C HIS A 308 1.35 -3.57 23.74
N TYR A 309 2.28 -3.05 22.92
CA TYR A 309 3.51 -2.42 23.45
C TYR A 309 3.19 -1.24 24.38
N LEU A 310 2.18 -0.43 24.03
CA LEU A 310 1.71 0.65 24.89
C LEU A 310 0.91 0.10 26.08
N SER A 311 -0.01 -0.83 25.82
CA SER A 311 -0.89 -1.41 26.83
C SER A 311 -0.12 -2.08 27.96
N ASP A 312 0.88 -2.89 27.62
CA ASP A 312 1.69 -3.64 28.58
C ASP A 312 2.59 -2.69 29.38
N LYS A 313 3.21 -1.70 28.72
CA LYS A 313 4.09 -0.74 29.40
C LYS A 313 3.35 0.09 30.46
N PHE A 314 2.11 0.48 30.17
CA PHE A 314 1.32 1.38 31.03
C PHE A 314 0.15 0.70 31.74
N ASN A 315 0.04 -0.63 31.66
CA ASN A 315 -1.02 -1.44 32.27
C ASN A 315 -2.43 -0.97 31.89
N LEU A 316 -2.67 -0.74 30.59
CA LEU A 316 -3.96 -0.22 30.09
C LEU A 316 -5.02 -1.30 29.88
N ALA A 317 -4.64 -2.58 29.91
CA ALA A 317 -5.53 -3.73 29.72
C ALA A 317 -6.36 -3.66 28.41
N ILE A 318 -5.74 -3.17 27.33
CA ILE A 318 -6.34 -3.13 25.99
C ILE A 318 -6.30 -4.53 25.36
N GLU A 319 -7.45 -5.04 24.94
CA GLU A 319 -7.55 -6.30 24.20
C GLU A 319 -7.47 -6.06 22.69
N GLU A 320 -6.57 -6.77 22.00
CA GLU A 320 -6.38 -6.62 20.56
C GLU A 320 -7.50 -7.32 19.76
N THR A 321 -8.18 -6.58 18.89
CA THR A 321 -9.24 -7.10 18.02
C THR A 321 -9.04 -6.66 16.56
N GLY A 322 -9.87 -7.18 15.64
CA GLY A 322 -9.86 -6.75 14.23
C GLY A 322 -8.80 -7.41 13.34
N LYS A 323 -8.10 -8.43 13.85
CA LYS A 323 -7.20 -9.29 13.05
C LYS A 323 -8.02 -10.32 12.28
N ILE A 324 -7.67 -10.55 11.02
CA ILE A 324 -8.23 -11.57 10.15
C ILE A 324 -7.18 -12.66 10.00
N ASP A 325 -7.49 -13.89 10.38
CA ASP A 325 -6.61 -15.04 10.18
C ASP A 325 -6.82 -15.60 8.77
N LEU A 326 -5.77 -15.59 7.94
CA LEU A 326 -5.83 -16.10 6.57
C LEU A 326 -6.05 -17.62 6.50
N MET A 327 -5.90 -18.31 7.63
CA MET A 327 -6.12 -19.75 7.76
C MET A 327 -7.57 -20.10 8.17
N GLU A 328 -8.44 -19.10 8.38
CA GLU A 328 -9.85 -19.31 8.73
C GLU A 328 -10.59 -20.13 7.65
N GLU A 329 -11.29 -21.18 8.08
CA GLU A 329 -12.05 -22.06 7.18
C GLU A 329 -13.20 -21.30 6.51
N GLY A 330 -13.34 -21.47 5.18
CA GLY A 330 -14.40 -20.81 4.41
C GLY A 330 -14.17 -19.31 4.16
N LEU A 331 -13.01 -18.77 4.54
CA LEU A 331 -12.65 -17.39 4.23
C LEU A 331 -12.58 -17.19 2.71
N THR A 332 -13.04 -16.02 2.25
CA THR A 332 -13.00 -15.64 0.83
C THR A 332 -12.40 -14.25 0.67
N ALA A 333 -11.86 -13.94 -0.52
CA ALA A 333 -11.32 -12.62 -0.82
C ALA A 333 -12.36 -11.50 -0.58
N GLN A 334 -13.63 -11.74 -0.93
CA GLN A 334 -14.72 -10.79 -0.70
C GLN A 334 -15.01 -10.55 0.77
N GLU A 335 -14.97 -11.60 1.59
CA GLU A 335 -15.13 -11.47 3.04
C GLU A 335 -13.96 -10.70 3.68
N ILE A 336 -12.72 -10.95 3.21
CA ILE A 336 -11.55 -10.18 3.65
C ILE A 336 -11.71 -8.70 3.29
N ILE A 337 -12.04 -8.38 2.04
CA ILE A 337 -12.28 -7.00 1.58
C ILE A 337 -13.36 -6.34 2.46
N LYS A 338 -14.47 -7.03 2.70
CA LYS A 338 -15.57 -6.51 3.52
C LYS A 338 -15.11 -6.21 4.95
N ARG A 339 -14.42 -7.14 5.62
CA ARG A 339 -13.89 -6.93 6.97
C ARG A 339 -12.89 -5.78 7.01
N MET A 340 -12.00 -5.67 6.01
CA MET A 340 -11.06 -4.57 5.91
C MET A 340 -11.73 -3.19 5.78
N HIS A 341 -12.92 -3.14 5.16
CA HIS A 341 -13.68 -1.91 4.94
C HIS A 341 -14.77 -1.65 5.98
N THR A 342 -14.83 -2.46 7.05
CA THR A 342 -15.81 -2.32 8.14
C THR A 342 -15.14 -1.76 9.40
N PRO A 343 -15.79 -0.79 10.11
CA PRO A 343 -15.35 -0.32 11.42
C PRO A 343 -15.20 -1.47 12.43
N PHE A 344 -14.25 -1.36 13.35
CA PHE A 344 -13.94 -2.41 14.34
C PHE A 344 -13.46 -1.81 15.67
N ASP A 345 -13.52 -2.59 16.75
CA ASP A 345 -13.40 -2.10 18.14
C ASP A 345 -12.12 -1.28 18.40
N MET A 346 -10.96 -1.66 17.86
CA MET A 346 -9.72 -0.88 18.02
C MET A 346 -9.81 0.59 17.55
N CYS A 347 -10.77 0.93 16.68
CA CYS A 347 -10.97 2.31 16.23
C CYS A 347 -11.34 3.26 17.38
N ARG A 348 -11.86 2.75 18.50
CA ARG A 348 -12.16 3.53 19.70
C ARG A 348 -10.92 4.12 20.39
N TYR A 349 -9.76 3.50 20.16
CA TYR A 349 -8.47 3.97 20.66
C TYR A 349 -7.76 4.90 19.69
N CYS A 350 -8.37 5.24 18.56
CA CYS A 350 -7.79 6.14 17.57
C CYS A 350 -8.19 7.61 17.82
N ALA A 351 -7.36 8.53 17.37
CA ALA A 351 -7.59 9.96 17.38
C ALA A 351 -7.11 10.59 16.06
N PRO A 352 -7.83 10.38 14.93
CA PRO A 352 -7.38 10.82 13.60
C PRO A 352 -7.28 12.36 13.45
N LYS A 353 -7.79 13.11 14.42
CA LYS A 353 -7.67 14.57 14.54
C LYS A 353 -6.79 15.02 15.71
N GLY A 354 -5.97 14.14 16.25
CA GLY A 354 -5.08 14.54 17.33
C GLY A 354 -4.03 15.53 16.86
N ASN A 355 -3.41 16.19 17.83
CA ASN A 355 -2.55 17.34 17.58
C ASN A 355 -1.24 16.93 16.92
N TRP A 356 -0.72 17.84 16.10
CA TRP A 356 0.64 17.77 15.60
C TRP A 356 1.61 18.31 16.66
N THR A 357 2.75 17.66 16.78
CA THR A 357 3.79 17.98 17.75
C THR A 357 5.14 17.89 17.08
N GLU A 358 6.07 18.77 17.45
CA GLU A 358 7.44 18.71 16.92
C GLU A 358 8.06 17.34 17.14
N TRP A 359 8.75 16.86 16.12
CA TRP A 359 9.49 15.61 16.19
C TRP A 359 10.68 15.79 17.14
N GLU A 360 10.73 14.95 18.16
CA GLU A 360 11.86 14.88 19.09
C GLU A 360 12.16 13.44 19.48
N ARG A 361 13.35 13.23 20.05
CA ARG A 361 13.75 11.95 20.63
C ARG A 361 13.55 11.99 22.13
N LEU A 362 13.14 10.87 22.70
CA LEU A 362 13.14 10.74 24.14
C LEU A 362 14.58 10.83 24.68
N PRO A 363 14.83 11.58 25.76
CA PRO A 363 16.17 11.66 26.35
C PRO A 363 16.57 10.34 27.02
N ASP A 364 15.62 9.63 27.63
CA ASP A 364 15.80 8.31 28.21
C ASP A 364 14.60 7.42 27.85
N LYS A 365 14.86 6.27 27.23
CA LYS A 365 13.82 5.30 26.84
C LYS A 365 13.22 4.54 28.04
N ASN A 366 13.98 4.44 29.13
CA ASN A 366 13.56 3.69 30.32
C ASN A 366 12.70 4.52 31.26
N ASN A 367 12.77 5.85 31.15
CA ASN A 367 12.02 6.79 31.99
C ASN A 367 11.06 7.61 31.11
N THR A 368 9.98 6.96 30.68
CA THR A 368 8.95 7.54 29.81
C THR A 368 7.58 7.53 30.49
N THR A 369 6.74 8.50 30.13
CA THR A 369 5.34 8.58 30.51
C THR A 369 4.44 8.27 29.32
N ILE A 370 3.17 7.97 29.56
CA ILE A 370 2.21 7.70 28.47
C ILE A 370 2.09 8.87 27.46
N GLN A 371 2.33 10.10 27.92
CA GLN A 371 2.24 11.33 27.10
C GLN A 371 3.41 11.53 26.14
N ASP A 372 4.47 10.75 26.30
CA ASP A 372 5.60 10.68 25.37
C ASP A 372 5.31 9.83 24.14
N TRP A 373 4.21 9.08 24.16
CA TRP A 373 3.75 8.27 23.05
C TRP A 373 2.60 8.99 22.35
N SER A 374 2.15 8.40 21.25
CA SER A 374 1.20 9.02 20.31
C SER A 374 -0.23 9.17 20.86
N ILE A 375 -0.39 9.50 22.14
CA ILE A 375 -1.61 9.68 22.93
C ILE A 375 -1.97 11.15 23.07
#